data_AF-A0A292SS79-F1
#
_entry.id   AF-A0A292SS79-F1
#
_cell.length_a   1.000
_cell.length_b   1.000
_cell.length_c   1.000
_cell.angle_alpha   90.00
_cell.angle_beta   90.00
_cell.angle_gamma   90.00
#
_symmetry.space_group_name_H-M   'P 1'
#
loop_
_entity.id
_entity.type
_entity.pdbx_description
1 polymer ?
#
loop_
_entity_poly.entity_id
_entity_poly.type
_entity_poly.pdbx_seq_one_letter_code
_entity_poly.pdbx_strand_id
1 'polypeptide(L)'
;MKKFLLFLLVYSQLAVFANYNDIYILDIKYDWINKSMVEKEAIISEIKDIIFDKPIEKQEDFKSQFKDKLKDKNHLENYYAASAGYKEFKGNNISAFYYKRMKNIYMYALQDKKDVSKAYYYDTLGNLRYVDFIYGAYPDYPYYSIQYRISGKPVSAIYFVSEDCQYLFKPDGEFEGVWYKHNLYNKESKIILKRTTY
;
A
#
# COMPACT_ATOMS: atom_id res chain seq x y z
N MET A 1 2.43 63.99 41.72
CA MET A 1 3.86 63.61 41.63
C MET A 1 3.97 62.29 40.85
N LYS A 2 4.71 62.34 39.73
CA LYS A 2 5.46 61.26 39.02
C LYS A 2 4.97 59.80 39.12
N LYS A 3 4.39 59.27 38.02
CA LYS A 3 4.97 58.24 37.09
C LYS A 3 5.21 56.86 37.72
N PHE A 4 4.52 55.81 37.26
CA PHE A 4 5.14 54.61 36.63
C PHE A 4 4.10 53.74 35.88
N LEU A 5 4.56 53.22 34.74
CA LEU A 5 3.99 52.37 33.66
C LEU A 5 2.84 51.40 34.00
N LEU A 6 1.81 51.18 33.18
CA LEU A 6 1.71 50.75 31.76
C LEU A 6 2.00 49.23 31.55
N PHE A 7 1.00 48.54 30.97
CA PHE A 7 0.96 47.17 30.40
C PHE A 7 1.08 45.96 31.34
N LEU A 8 -0.04 45.21 31.48
CA LEU A 8 -0.12 43.85 30.91
C LEU A 8 -1.58 43.41 30.80
N LEU A 9 -2.13 43.57 29.61
CA LEU A 9 -3.39 43.04 29.13
C LEU A 9 -3.03 41.73 28.43
N VAL A 10 -2.91 40.63 29.17
CA VAL A 10 -2.54 39.32 28.61
C VAL A 10 -3.24 38.21 29.41
N TYR A 11 -4.16 37.55 28.71
CA TYR A 11 -4.57 36.15 28.87
C TYR A 11 -5.12 35.66 30.21
N SER A 12 -6.44 35.53 30.26
CA SER A 12 -7.07 34.31 30.77
C SER A 12 -8.41 34.06 30.09
N GLN A 13 -8.40 33.93 28.75
CA GLN A 13 -9.40 33.10 28.09
C GLN A 13 -8.98 31.66 28.32
N LEU A 14 -9.64 31.01 29.29
CA LEU A 14 -9.55 29.58 29.47
C LEU A 14 -10.01 28.91 28.18
N ALA A 15 -9.10 28.14 27.62
CA ALA A 15 -9.20 27.46 26.35
C ALA A 15 -10.53 26.70 26.24
N VAL A 16 -11.28 27.03 25.20
CA VAL A 16 -12.22 26.09 24.60
C VAL A 16 -11.38 24.90 24.15
N PHE A 17 -11.47 23.78 24.86
CA PHE A 17 -10.95 22.50 24.39
C PHE A 17 -11.84 22.01 23.24
N ALA A 18 -11.61 22.57 22.07
CA ALA A 18 -11.96 21.97 20.80
C ALA A 18 -10.67 21.40 20.21
N ASN A 19 -10.24 20.24 20.72
CA ASN A 19 -9.39 19.37 19.90
C ASN A 19 -10.32 18.64 18.94
N TYR A 20 -10.63 19.33 17.86
CA TYR A 20 -11.02 18.73 16.60
C TYR A 20 -9.92 17.72 16.21
N ASN A 21 -10.16 16.43 16.45
CA ASN A 21 -9.45 15.36 15.74
C ASN A 21 -10.04 15.20 14.34
N ASP A 22 -10.10 16.29 13.58
CA ASP A 22 -10.20 16.22 12.13
C ASP A 22 -8.78 15.94 11.63
N ILE A 23 -8.31 14.70 11.80
CA ILE A 23 -7.14 14.21 11.09
C ILE A 23 -7.60 14.02 9.65
N TYR A 24 -7.53 15.10 8.88
CA TYR A 24 -7.48 15.03 7.44
C TYR A 24 -6.21 14.23 7.06
N ILE A 25 -6.31 12.90 6.94
CA ILE A 25 -5.33 12.11 6.17
C ILE A 25 -5.56 12.42 4.68
N LEU A 26 -5.30 13.66 4.29
CA LEU A 26 -5.28 14.09 2.89
C LEU A 26 -3.99 14.83 2.54
N ASP A 27 -3.10 15.09 3.51
CA ASP A 27 -1.86 15.83 3.27
C ASP A 27 -0.65 15.23 4.03
N ILE A 28 -0.46 13.91 3.96
CA ILE A 28 0.80 13.30 4.41
C ILE A 28 1.89 13.64 3.38
N LYS A 29 2.48 14.83 3.51
CA LYS A 29 3.85 15.05 3.05
C LYS A 29 4.73 14.07 3.83
N TYR A 30 5.36 13.12 3.13
CA TYR A 30 6.15 12.07 3.79
C TYR A 30 7.17 12.67 4.75
N ASP A 31 7.03 12.34 6.03
CA ASP A 31 7.91 12.79 7.11
C ASP A 31 8.22 11.68 8.13
N TRP A 32 8.12 10.42 7.69
CA TRP A 32 8.30 9.24 8.56
C TRP A 32 9.60 9.28 9.38
N ILE A 33 10.65 9.86 8.80
CA ILE A 33 11.98 9.93 9.41
C ILE A 33 11.98 10.86 10.63
N ASN A 34 11.27 11.98 10.58
CA ASN A 34 11.28 12.98 11.66
C ASN A 34 10.16 12.76 12.70
N LYS A 35 9.19 11.88 12.41
CA LYS A 35 8.15 11.51 13.37
C LYS A 35 8.71 10.79 14.60
N SER A 36 8.21 11.19 15.75
CA SER A 36 8.43 10.48 17.02
C SER A 36 7.83 9.08 16.98
N MET A 37 8.25 8.22 17.92
CA MET A 37 7.71 6.85 18.01
C MET A 37 6.20 6.83 18.27
N VAL A 38 5.71 7.78 19.08
CA VAL A 38 4.28 7.91 19.41
C VAL A 38 3.46 8.26 18.17
N GLU A 39 3.92 9.21 17.36
CA GLU A 39 3.24 9.58 16.10
C GLU A 39 3.21 8.42 15.11
N LYS A 40 4.30 7.66 15.02
CA LYS A 40 4.36 6.47 14.16
C LYS A 40 3.38 5.41 14.61
N GLU A 41 3.28 5.16 15.92
CA GLU A 41 2.30 4.23 16.48
C GLU A 41 0.87 4.65 16.20
N ALA A 42 0.55 5.93 16.36
CA ALA A 42 -0.77 6.46 16.04
C ALA A 42 -1.13 6.23 14.56
N ILE A 43 -0.23 6.55 13.63
CA ILE A 43 -0.43 6.33 12.19
C ILE A 43 -0.58 4.84 11.87
N ILE A 44 0.28 3.99 12.44
CA ILE A 44 0.22 2.53 12.24
C ILE A 44 -1.13 2.01 12.73
N SER A 45 -1.60 2.46 13.89
CA SER A 45 -2.88 2.03 14.46
C SER A 45 -4.05 2.45 13.58
N GLU A 46 -4.08 3.71 13.15
CA GLU A 46 -5.15 4.24 12.30
C GLU A 46 -5.24 3.48 10.96
N ILE A 47 -4.10 3.24 10.31
CA ILE A 47 -4.06 2.47 9.07
C ILE A 47 -4.45 1.01 9.32
N LYS A 48 -4.04 0.43 10.44
CA LYS A 48 -4.43 -0.92 10.82
C LYS A 48 -5.94 -1.02 11.01
N ASP A 49 -6.57 -0.04 11.66
CA ASP A 49 -8.02 -0.03 11.86
C ASP A 49 -8.77 0.09 10.53
N ILE A 50 -8.23 0.84 9.55
CA ILE A 50 -8.80 0.92 8.19
C ILE A 50 -8.74 -0.43 7.46
N ILE A 51 -7.58 -1.09 7.45
CA ILE A 51 -7.38 -2.33 6.69
C ILE A 51 -8.08 -3.52 7.37
N PHE A 52 -8.00 -3.57 8.70
CA PHE A 52 -8.36 -4.71 9.53
C PHE A 52 -9.61 -4.48 10.38
N ASP A 53 -10.51 -3.57 9.94
CA ASP A 53 -11.88 -3.46 10.48
C ASP A 53 -12.56 -4.84 10.57
N LYS A 54 -12.20 -5.72 9.62
CA LYS A 54 -12.49 -7.15 9.68
C LYS A 54 -11.20 -7.96 9.61
N PRO A 55 -11.11 -9.08 10.37
CA PRO A 55 -9.99 -10.00 10.24
C PRO A 55 -9.80 -10.46 8.79
N ILE A 56 -8.54 -10.50 8.34
CA ILE A 56 -8.18 -11.05 7.04
C ILE A 56 -7.98 -12.56 7.21
N GLU A 57 -8.97 -13.33 6.81
CA GLU A 57 -8.97 -14.79 6.98
C GLU A 57 -8.64 -15.53 5.68
N LYS A 58 -8.33 -16.83 5.81
CA LYS A 58 -8.23 -17.70 4.65
C LYS A 58 -9.60 -17.80 3.98
N GLN A 59 -9.64 -17.61 2.67
CA GLN A 59 -10.86 -17.80 1.89
C GLN A 59 -11.00 -19.26 1.43
N GLU A 60 -12.05 -19.92 1.88
CA GLU A 60 -12.41 -21.23 1.35
C GLU A 60 -12.92 -21.12 -0.10
N ASP A 61 -12.69 -22.17 -0.88
CA ASP A 61 -13.03 -22.24 -2.32
C ASP A 61 -12.45 -21.13 -3.21
N PHE A 62 -11.46 -20.38 -2.72
CA PHE A 62 -10.85 -19.25 -3.42
C PHE A 62 -10.41 -19.59 -4.85
N LYS A 63 -9.73 -20.74 -5.02
CA LYS A 63 -9.27 -21.22 -6.33
C LYS A 63 -10.41 -21.37 -7.33
N SER A 64 -11.58 -21.84 -6.88
CA SER A 64 -12.75 -22.10 -7.71
C SER A 64 -13.36 -20.81 -8.24
N GLN A 65 -13.29 -19.71 -7.47
CA GLN A 65 -13.75 -18.38 -7.89
C GLN A 65 -12.97 -17.85 -9.11
N PHE A 66 -11.73 -18.32 -9.32
CA PHE A 66 -10.85 -17.89 -10.40
C PHE A 66 -10.57 -18.99 -11.43
N LYS A 67 -11.45 -20.00 -11.56
CA LYS A 67 -11.24 -21.15 -12.45
C LYS A 67 -10.80 -20.76 -13.87
N ASP A 68 -11.43 -19.72 -14.42
CA ASP A 68 -11.19 -19.25 -15.80
C ASP A 68 -9.93 -18.39 -15.94
N LYS A 69 -9.34 -18.00 -14.80
CA LYS A 69 -8.12 -17.19 -14.69
C LYS A 69 -6.94 -17.97 -14.13
N LEU A 70 -7.10 -19.25 -13.74
CA LEU A 70 -6.01 -20.07 -13.19
C LEU A 70 -4.83 -20.21 -14.14
N LYS A 71 -5.11 -20.16 -15.45
CA LYS A 71 -4.11 -20.12 -16.50
C LYS A 71 -4.35 -18.90 -17.39
N ASP A 72 -3.34 -18.07 -17.58
CA ASP A 72 -3.36 -17.06 -18.62
C ASP A 72 -3.24 -17.74 -19.99
N LYS A 73 -4.31 -17.64 -20.79
CA LYS A 73 -4.37 -18.19 -22.14
C LYS A 73 -3.39 -17.50 -23.10
N ASN A 74 -3.04 -16.25 -22.82
CA ASN A 74 -2.14 -15.42 -23.62
C ASN A 74 -0.79 -15.20 -22.92
N HIS A 75 -0.39 -16.13 -22.04
CA HIS A 75 0.77 -15.93 -21.15
C HIS A 75 2.06 -15.54 -21.85
N LEU A 76 2.36 -16.07 -23.04
CA LEU A 76 3.58 -15.70 -23.77
C LEU A 76 3.55 -14.22 -24.17
N GLU A 77 2.45 -13.76 -24.74
CA GLU A 77 2.31 -12.37 -25.19
C GLU A 77 2.37 -11.40 -24.00
N ASN A 78 1.64 -11.73 -22.93
CA ASN A 78 1.62 -10.92 -21.71
C ASN A 78 2.99 -10.92 -21.03
N TYR A 79 3.66 -12.08 -20.93
CA TYR A 79 5.01 -12.19 -20.42
C TYR A 79 5.99 -11.30 -21.21
N TYR A 80 5.95 -11.35 -22.55
CA TYR A 80 6.85 -10.55 -23.38
C TYR A 80 6.53 -9.05 -23.29
N ALA A 81 5.26 -8.66 -23.24
CA ALA A 81 4.86 -7.28 -23.04
C ALA A 81 5.35 -6.74 -21.68
N ALA A 82 5.15 -7.50 -20.60
CA ALA A 82 5.64 -7.16 -19.27
C ALA A 82 7.17 -7.03 -19.26
N SER A 83 7.87 -8.02 -19.83
CA SER A 83 9.33 -8.04 -19.91
C SER A 83 9.90 -6.86 -20.71
N ALA A 84 9.19 -6.43 -21.76
CA ALA A 84 9.54 -5.27 -22.58
C ALA A 84 9.21 -3.92 -21.91
N GLY A 85 8.66 -3.92 -20.69
CA GLY A 85 8.39 -2.70 -19.92
C GLY A 85 7.10 -1.97 -20.30
N TYR A 86 6.16 -2.64 -20.96
CA TYR A 86 4.85 -2.07 -21.22
C TYR A 86 4.16 -1.77 -19.88
N LYS A 87 3.40 -0.66 -19.82
CA LYS A 87 2.52 -0.35 -18.68
C LYS A 87 1.08 -0.77 -18.94
N GLU A 88 0.71 -0.88 -20.21
CA GLU A 88 -0.60 -1.32 -20.66
C GLU A 88 -0.46 -2.26 -21.86
N PHE A 89 -1.29 -3.31 -21.91
CA PHE A 89 -1.32 -4.23 -23.04
C PHE A 89 -2.69 -4.94 -23.15
N LYS A 90 -3.27 -4.95 -24.35
CA LYS A 90 -4.56 -5.62 -24.66
C LYS A 90 -5.66 -5.38 -23.62
N GLY A 91 -5.87 -4.12 -23.25
CA GLY A 91 -6.93 -3.73 -22.30
C GLY A 91 -6.61 -4.00 -20.83
N ASN A 92 -5.38 -4.39 -20.50
CA ASN A 92 -4.92 -4.57 -19.13
C ASN A 92 -3.83 -3.55 -18.79
N ASN A 93 -3.80 -3.12 -17.52
CA ASN A 93 -2.58 -2.63 -16.91
C ASN A 93 -1.67 -3.84 -16.67
N ILE A 94 -0.37 -3.69 -16.96
CA ILE A 94 0.60 -4.77 -16.86
C ILE A 94 1.80 -4.34 -16.02
N SER A 95 2.30 -5.25 -15.20
CA SER A 95 3.46 -5.02 -14.34
C SER A 95 4.39 -6.23 -14.34
N ALA A 96 5.69 -5.98 -14.33
CA ALA A 96 6.73 -6.99 -14.31
C ALA A 96 7.45 -7.02 -12.95
N PHE A 97 7.76 -8.23 -12.48
CA PHE A 97 8.51 -8.44 -11.25
C PHE A 97 9.79 -9.23 -11.55
N TYR A 98 10.94 -8.66 -11.22
CA TYR A 98 12.26 -9.14 -11.61
C TYR A 98 12.98 -9.83 -10.47
N TYR A 99 13.74 -10.89 -10.79
CA TYR A 99 14.65 -11.47 -9.81
C TYR A 99 15.71 -10.42 -9.42
N LYS A 100 16.03 -10.36 -8.12
CA LYS A 100 17.08 -9.47 -7.62
C LYS A 100 18.38 -9.74 -8.39
N ARG A 101 18.92 -8.71 -9.04
CA ARG A 101 20.16 -8.74 -9.88
C ARG A 101 20.03 -9.36 -11.27
N MET A 102 18.83 -9.63 -11.76
CA MET A 102 18.62 -10.17 -13.11
C MET A 102 17.53 -9.42 -13.86
N LYS A 103 17.68 -9.30 -15.19
CA LYS A 103 16.63 -8.77 -16.08
C LYS A 103 15.54 -9.79 -16.41
N ASN A 104 15.56 -10.96 -15.76
CA ASN A 104 14.55 -11.99 -15.96
C ASN A 104 13.37 -11.73 -15.02
N ILE A 105 12.18 -11.60 -15.60
CA ILE A 105 10.94 -11.53 -14.84
C ILE A 105 10.62 -12.92 -14.26
N TYR A 106 10.23 -12.97 -13.00
CA TYR A 106 9.77 -14.21 -12.34
C TYR A 106 8.25 -14.27 -12.23
N MET A 107 7.59 -13.12 -12.40
CA MET A 107 6.16 -12.96 -12.28
C MET A 107 5.75 -11.71 -13.05
N TYR A 108 4.52 -11.71 -13.55
CA TYR A 108 3.88 -10.53 -14.10
C TYR A 108 2.46 -10.42 -13.54
N ALA A 109 1.92 -9.21 -13.48
CA ALA A 109 0.56 -8.94 -13.07
C ALA A 109 -0.26 -8.37 -14.21
N LEU A 110 -1.52 -8.77 -14.26
CA LEU A 110 -2.54 -8.24 -15.16
C LEU A 110 -3.69 -7.68 -14.33
N GLN A 111 -4.12 -6.46 -14.64
CA GLN A 111 -5.33 -5.85 -14.08
C GLN A 111 -6.19 -5.35 -15.23
N ASP A 112 -7.44 -5.78 -15.28
CA ASP A 112 -8.37 -5.36 -16.33
C ASP A 112 -8.67 -3.86 -16.17
N LYS A 113 -8.51 -3.07 -17.24
CA LYS A 113 -8.81 -1.64 -17.18
C LYS A 113 -10.29 -1.35 -16.95
N LYS A 114 -11.19 -2.32 -17.21
CA LYS A 114 -12.63 -2.21 -16.95
C LYS A 114 -13.01 -2.57 -15.51
N ASP A 115 -12.21 -3.39 -14.83
CA ASP A 115 -12.38 -3.74 -13.43
C ASP A 115 -11.02 -3.73 -12.72
N VAL A 116 -10.69 -2.57 -12.18
CA VAL A 116 -9.44 -2.35 -11.46
C VAL A 116 -9.49 -2.84 -10.00
N SER A 117 -10.61 -3.42 -9.55
CA SER A 117 -10.73 -3.92 -8.17
C SER A 117 -9.84 -5.14 -7.90
N LYS A 118 -9.27 -5.78 -8.94
CA LYS A 118 -8.44 -6.97 -8.80
C LYS A 118 -7.24 -6.94 -9.73
N ALA A 119 -6.09 -7.39 -9.22
CA ALA A 119 -4.91 -7.68 -10.02
C ALA A 119 -4.54 -9.16 -9.90
N TYR A 120 -4.18 -9.78 -11.02
CA TYR A 120 -3.89 -11.21 -11.15
C TYR A 120 -2.41 -11.42 -11.42
N TYR A 121 -1.72 -12.15 -10.56
CA TYR A 121 -0.29 -12.36 -10.62
C TYR A 121 0.03 -13.76 -11.12
N TYR A 122 0.72 -13.84 -12.24
CA TYR A 122 1.05 -15.06 -12.94
C TYR A 122 2.54 -15.37 -12.84
N ASP A 123 2.90 -16.64 -12.64
CA ASP A 123 4.27 -17.09 -12.85
C ASP A 123 4.66 -17.02 -14.34
N THR A 124 5.93 -17.25 -14.65
CA THR A 124 6.46 -17.18 -16.03
C THR A 124 5.79 -18.15 -17.00
N LEU A 125 5.13 -19.20 -16.49
CA LEU A 125 4.38 -20.16 -17.29
C LEU A 125 2.90 -19.76 -17.42
N GLY A 126 2.46 -18.66 -16.83
CA GLY A 126 1.08 -18.20 -16.88
C GLY A 126 0.16 -18.89 -15.89
N ASN A 127 0.66 -19.50 -14.82
CA ASN A 127 -0.20 -20.02 -13.76
C ASN A 127 -0.48 -18.94 -12.72
N LEU A 128 -1.74 -18.76 -12.33
CA LEU A 128 -2.14 -17.80 -11.33
C LEU A 128 -1.56 -18.17 -9.96
N ARG A 129 -0.80 -17.26 -9.37
CA ARG A 129 -0.12 -17.43 -8.07
C ARG A 129 -0.79 -16.62 -6.98
N TYR A 130 -1.12 -15.37 -7.28
CA TYR A 130 -1.71 -14.43 -6.34
C TYR A 130 -2.83 -13.62 -6.99
N VAL A 131 -3.74 -13.15 -6.15
CA VAL A 131 -4.77 -12.18 -6.51
C VAL A 131 -4.73 -11.07 -5.47
N ASP A 132 -4.60 -9.83 -5.92
CA ASP A 132 -4.85 -8.66 -5.08
C ASP A 132 -6.32 -8.27 -5.21
N PHE A 133 -6.94 -7.96 -4.08
CA PHE A 133 -8.17 -7.18 -4.02
C PHE A 133 -7.82 -5.76 -3.62
N ILE A 134 -8.37 -4.79 -4.35
CA ILE A 134 -8.09 -3.37 -4.18
C ILE A 134 -9.36 -2.69 -3.71
N TYR A 135 -9.24 -1.88 -2.67
CA TYR A 135 -10.33 -1.21 -1.97
C TYR A 135 -10.01 0.28 -1.79
N GLY A 136 -11.02 1.13 -1.77
CA GLY A 136 -10.86 2.58 -1.65
C GLY A 136 -10.87 3.29 -3.00
N ALA A 137 -10.11 4.38 -3.13
CA ALA A 137 -10.25 5.33 -4.22
C ALA A 137 -9.48 4.97 -5.52
N TYR A 138 -8.90 3.77 -5.62
CA TYR A 138 -8.05 3.39 -6.76
C TYR A 138 -8.72 3.70 -8.12
N PRO A 139 -8.02 4.35 -9.08
CA PRO A 139 -6.57 4.62 -9.11
C PRO A 139 -6.11 5.86 -8.32
N ASP A 140 -7.03 6.60 -7.71
CA ASP A 140 -6.71 7.72 -6.83
C ASP A 140 -6.34 7.23 -5.43
N TYR A 141 -5.75 8.11 -4.63
CA TYR A 141 -5.31 7.83 -3.26
C TYR A 141 -6.23 8.49 -2.22
N PRO A 142 -6.35 7.90 -1.01
CA PRO A 142 -5.75 6.66 -0.59
C PRO A 142 -6.56 5.41 -0.99
N TYR A 143 -5.88 4.28 -1.07
CA TYR A 143 -6.50 2.96 -1.27
C TYR A 143 -5.68 1.90 -0.53
N TYR A 144 -6.21 0.69 -0.40
CA TYR A 144 -5.44 -0.43 0.13
C TYR A 144 -5.66 -1.69 -0.69
N SER A 145 -4.70 -2.60 -0.61
CA SER A 145 -4.82 -3.92 -1.22
C SER A 145 -4.57 -5.04 -0.22
N ILE A 146 -5.25 -6.16 -0.45
CA ILE A 146 -5.04 -7.41 0.27
C ILE A 146 -4.70 -8.49 -0.76
N GLN A 147 -3.53 -9.12 -0.59
CA GLN A 147 -3.04 -10.16 -1.48
C GLN A 147 -3.33 -11.55 -0.92
N TYR A 148 -3.84 -12.43 -1.77
CA TYR A 148 -4.08 -13.84 -1.45
C TYR A 148 -3.28 -14.74 -2.40
N ARG A 149 -2.74 -15.83 -1.85
CA ARG A 149 -2.32 -16.99 -2.67
C ARG A 149 -3.55 -17.61 -3.31
N ILE A 150 -3.36 -18.32 -4.42
CA ILE A 150 -4.45 -19.08 -5.05
C ILE A 150 -5.04 -20.18 -4.14
N SER A 151 -4.35 -20.55 -3.06
CA SER A 151 -4.87 -21.42 -2.00
C SER A 151 -5.85 -20.72 -1.05
N GLY A 152 -6.17 -19.44 -1.26
CA GLY A 152 -7.00 -18.61 -0.39
C GLY A 152 -6.28 -18.09 0.85
N LYS A 153 -4.99 -18.37 1.05
CA LYS A 153 -4.23 -17.87 2.21
C LYS A 153 -3.80 -16.43 1.97
N PRO A 154 -4.11 -15.47 2.86
CA PRO A 154 -3.63 -14.10 2.74
C PRO A 154 -2.10 -14.04 2.91
N VAL A 155 -1.46 -13.08 2.24
CA VAL A 155 0.00 -12.95 2.19
C VAL A 155 0.46 -11.60 2.70
N SER A 156 -0.22 -10.53 2.32
CA SER A 156 0.14 -9.15 2.69
C SER A 156 -1.08 -8.25 2.61
N ALA A 157 -1.04 -7.17 3.38
CA ALA A 157 -1.94 -6.04 3.23
C ALA A 157 -1.11 -4.74 3.11
N ILE A 158 -1.48 -3.88 2.16
CA ILE A 158 -0.72 -2.67 1.86
C ILE A 158 -1.67 -1.49 1.77
N TYR A 159 -1.41 -0.44 2.55
CA TYR A 159 -2.09 0.85 2.43
C TYR A 159 -1.27 1.78 1.55
N PHE A 160 -1.89 2.40 0.57
CA PHE A 160 -1.25 3.32 -0.36
C PHE A 160 -1.76 4.74 -0.08
N VAL A 161 -0.87 5.58 0.42
CA VAL A 161 -1.16 7.00 0.71
C VAL A 161 -0.93 7.87 -0.53
N SER A 162 0.06 7.51 -1.32
CA SER A 162 0.42 8.15 -2.59
C SER A 162 1.20 7.17 -3.45
N GLU A 163 1.55 7.58 -4.68
CA GLU A 163 2.42 6.81 -5.57
C GLU A 163 3.72 6.38 -4.86
N ASP A 164 4.27 7.29 -4.06
CA ASP A 164 5.56 7.12 -3.40
C ASP A 164 5.46 6.59 -1.97
N CYS A 165 4.29 6.57 -1.32
CA CYS A 165 4.19 6.23 0.11
C CYS A 165 3.19 5.10 0.38
N GLN A 166 3.69 4.00 0.97
CA GLN A 166 2.91 2.79 1.21
C GLN A 166 3.25 2.16 2.56
N TYR A 167 2.25 1.73 3.33
CA TYR A 167 2.42 1.06 4.63
C TYR A 167 2.11 -0.43 4.48
N LEU A 168 3.00 -1.27 5.01
CA LEU A 168 2.97 -2.71 4.80
C LEU A 168 2.65 -3.41 6.10
N PHE A 169 1.73 -4.37 6.01
CA PHE A 169 1.30 -5.20 7.11
C PHE A 169 1.26 -6.67 6.68
N LYS A 170 1.59 -7.54 7.63
CA LYS A 170 1.24 -8.95 7.55
C LYS A 170 -0.27 -9.12 7.67
N PRO A 171 -0.84 -10.26 7.23
CA PRO A 171 -2.27 -10.53 7.36
C PRO A 171 -2.84 -10.56 8.79
N ASP A 172 -1.99 -10.68 9.81
CA ASP A 172 -2.38 -10.59 11.23
C ASP A 172 -2.34 -9.13 11.77
N GLY A 173 -2.03 -8.17 10.90
CA GLY A 173 -1.92 -6.75 11.24
C GLY A 173 -0.61 -6.39 11.95
N GLU A 174 0.42 -7.24 11.90
CA GLU A 174 1.78 -6.84 12.28
C GLU A 174 2.36 -5.88 11.22
N PHE A 175 2.87 -4.74 11.67
CA PHE A 175 3.48 -3.74 10.80
C PHE A 175 4.88 -4.17 10.33
N GLU A 176 5.11 -4.14 9.01
CA GLU A 176 6.38 -4.54 8.41
C GLU A 176 7.26 -3.35 8.03
N GLY A 177 6.66 -2.22 7.65
CA GLY A 177 7.40 -1.01 7.28
C GLY A 177 6.63 -0.03 6.40
N VAL A 178 7.29 1.09 6.08
CA VAL A 178 6.81 2.10 5.14
C VAL A 178 7.72 2.13 3.91
N TRP A 179 7.20 1.83 2.74
CA TRP A 179 7.86 2.20 1.50
C TRP A 179 7.73 3.71 1.30
N TYR A 180 8.87 4.36 1.11
CA TYR A 180 8.93 5.69 0.52
C TYR A 180 9.89 5.72 -0.65
N LYS A 181 9.36 6.04 -1.84
CA LYS A 181 10.08 5.96 -3.11
C LYS A 181 10.75 4.60 -3.27
N HIS A 182 12.07 4.55 -3.09
CA HIS A 182 12.89 3.36 -3.28
C HIS A 182 13.33 2.68 -1.98
N ASN A 183 12.94 3.16 -0.81
CA ASN A 183 13.42 2.65 0.49
C ASN A 183 12.26 2.16 1.35
N LEU A 184 12.43 0.98 1.95
CA LEU A 184 11.53 0.45 2.97
C LEU A 184 12.13 0.78 4.33
N TYR A 185 11.41 1.55 5.11
CA TYR A 185 11.79 1.95 6.46
C TYR A 185 11.05 1.09 7.47
N ASN A 186 11.76 0.60 8.47
CA ASN A 186 11.10 0.02 9.64
C ASN A 186 10.58 1.14 10.57
N LYS A 187 10.00 0.73 11.70
CA LYS A 187 9.44 1.66 12.70
C LYS A 187 10.48 2.62 13.28
N GLU A 188 11.74 2.21 13.39
CA GLU A 188 12.87 3.03 13.86
C GLU A 188 13.49 3.92 12.76
N SER A 189 12.83 4.09 11.61
CA SER A 189 13.36 4.83 10.44
C SER A 189 14.63 4.24 9.83
N LYS A 190 14.96 2.98 10.10
CA LYS A 190 16.09 2.30 9.46
C LYS A 190 15.64 1.70 8.12
N ILE A 191 16.47 1.89 7.10
CA ILE A 191 16.24 1.27 5.79
C ILE A 191 16.52 -0.24 5.92
N ILE A 192 15.51 -1.06 5.67
CA ILE A 192 15.61 -2.52 5.71
C ILE A 192 15.59 -3.17 4.31
N LEU A 193 15.07 -2.45 3.30
CA LEU A 193 15.07 -2.90 1.91
C LEU A 193 15.12 -1.72 0.95
N LYS A 194 15.64 -1.95 -0.27
CA LYS A 194 15.62 -0.97 -1.37
C LYS A 194 15.02 -1.58 -2.63
N ARG A 195 14.15 -0.85 -3.33
CA ARG A 195 13.68 -1.22 -4.68
C ARG A 195 14.83 -1.02 -5.66
N THR A 196 15.20 -2.07 -6.38
CA THR A 196 16.12 -1.97 -7.52
C THR A 196 15.30 -1.70 -8.77
N THR A 197 15.55 -0.57 -9.43
CA THR A 197 15.02 -0.27 -10.77
C THR A 197 15.87 -0.97 -11.83
N TYR A 198 15.24 -1.68 -12.77
CA TYR A 198 15.85 -2.23 -13.98
C TYR A 198 15.37 -1.48 -15.21
#